data_AF-A0A7K4DUY3-F1
#
_entry.id   AF-A0A7K4DUY3-F1
#
_cell.length_a   1.000
_cell.length_b   1.000
_cell.length_c   1.000
_cell.angle_alpha   90.00
_cell.angle_beta   90.00
_cell.angle_gamma   90.00
#
_symmetry.space_group_name_H-M   'P 1'
#
loop_
_entity.id
_entity.type
_entity.pdbx_description
1 polymer ?
#
loop_
_entity_poly.entity_id
_entity_poly.type
_entity_poly.pdbx_seq_one_letter_code
_entity_poly.pdbx_strand_id
1 'polypeptide(L)' 'MMDENIEDKSEESRKNHISYYKSLSRVIQELKAEMNAESNSTIVSHLENRIDAMEKDKKRIREMFPDMTDGEIDDNSG' A
#
# COMPACT_ATOMS: atom_id res chain seq x y z
N MET A 1 20.57 -22.65 -8.32
CA MET A 1 20.82 -21.21 -8.47
C MET A 1 19.65 -20.54 -7.81
N MET A 2 19.87 -19.91 -6.65
CA MET A 2 18.82 -19.11 -6.04
C MET A 2 18.61 -17.92 -6.97
N ASP A 3 17.40 -17.78 -7.48
CA ASP A 3 16.94 -16.57 -8.15
C ASP A 3 17.08 -15.46 -7.09
N GLU A 4 18.23 -14.79 -7.08
CA GLU A 4 18.38 -13.54 -6.37
C GLU A 4 17.37 -12.61 -7.02
N ASN A 5 16.17 -12.50 -6.42
CA ASN A 5 15.21 -11.45 -6.75
C ASN A 5 15.89 -10.14 -6.40
N ILE A 6 16.73 -9.65 -7.30
CA ILE A 6 17.26 -8.29 -7.27
C ILE A 6 16.00 -7.43 -7.42
N GLU A 7 15.45 -6.98 -6.29
CA GLU A 7 14.37 -6.01 -6.29
C GLU A 7 14.84 -4.84 -7.16
N ASP A 8 14.25 -4.69 -8.34
CA ASP A 8 14.64 -3.66 -9.28
C ASP A 8 14.33 -2.31 -8.65
N LYS A 9 15.37 -1.52 -8.37
CA LYS A 9 15.26 -0.17 -7.80
C LYS A 9 15.42 0.92 -8.86
N SER A 10 15.29 0.58 -10.14
CA SER A 10 15.29 1.54 -11.24
C SER A 10 14.23 2.63 -11.06
N GLU A 11 14.40 3.77 -11.72
CA GLU A 11 13.43 4.88 -11.68
C GLU A 11 12.03 4.46 -12.18
N GLU A 12 11.97 3.53 -13.13
CA GLU A 12 10.71 3.02 -13.67
C GLU A 12 10.00 2.09 -12.70
N SER A 13 10.75 1.19 -12.05
CA SER A 13 10.24 0.39 -10.93
C SER A 13 9.74 1.30 -9.80
N ARG A 14 10.51 2.33 -9.43
CA ARG A 14 10.12 3.33 -8.42
C ARG A 14 8.75 3.93 -8.76
N LYS A 15 8.55 4.46 -9.98
CA LYS A 15 7.26 5.03 -10.44
C LYS A 15 6.09 4.05 -10.28
N ASN A 16 6.30 2.78 -10.65
CA ASN A 16 5.28 1.74 -10.52
C ASN A 16 4.94 1.47 -9.04
N HIS A 17 5.95 1.40 -8.18
CA HIS A 17 5.76 1.24 -6.74
C HIS A 17 5.08 2.47 -6.10
N ILE A 18 5.36 3.69 -6.55
CA ILE A 18 4.65 4.92 -6.12
C ILE A 18 3.17 4.80 -6.47
N SER A 19 2.86 4.48 -7.73
CA SER A 19 1.49 4.34 -8.22
C SER A 19 0.72 3.26 -7.45
N TYR A 20 1.38 2.13 -7.19
CA TYR A 20 0.81 1.05 -6.39
C TYR A 20 0.59 1.48 -4.95
N TYR A 21 1.53 2.18 -4.31
CA TYR A 21 1.36 2.72 -2.95
C TYR A 21 0.15 3.67 -2.84
N LYS A 22 -0.03 4.55 -3.83
CA LYS A 22 -1.20 5.45 -3.89
C LYS A 22 -2.50 4.66 -3.99
N SER A 23 -2.51 3.65 -4.87
CA SER A 23 -3.65 2.74 -5.03
C SER A 23 -3.98 1.98 -3.73
N LEU A 24 -2.97 1.46 -3.03
CA LEU A 24 -3.14 0.84 -1.72
C LEU A 24 -3.78 1.79 -0.71
N SER A 25 -3.36 3.05 -0.69
CA SER A 25 -3.91 4.05 0.23
C SER A 25 -5.41 4.29 -0.01
N ARG A 26 -5.81 4.41 -1.29
CA ARG A 26 -7.21 4.54 -1.67
C ARG A 26 -8.03 3.31 -1.28
N VAL A 27 -7.55 2.11 -1.62
CA VAL A 27 -8.25 0.87 -1.30
C VAL A 27 -8.38 0.68 0.22
N ILE A 28 -7.35 1.00 1.00
CA ILE A 28 -7.42 0.97 2.46
C ILE A 28 -8.52 1.91 2.99
N GLN A 29 -8.66 3.12 2.42
CA GLN A 29 -9.72 4.04 2.82
C GLN A 29 -11.12 3.49 2.48
N GLU A 30 -11.28 2.91 1.29
CA GLU A 30 -12.53 2.25 0.87
C GLU A 30 -12.88 1.07 1.80
N LEU A 31 -11.90 0.22 2.13
CA LEU A 31 -12.08 -0.89 3.08
C LEU A 31 -12.40 -0.41 4.50
N LYS A 32 -11.79 0.68 4.98
CA LYS A 32 -12.11 1.28 6.28
C LYS A 32 -13.54 1.83 6.30
N ALA A 33 -14.01 2.42 5.20
CA ALA A 33 -15.38 2.88 5.07
C ALA A 33 -16.39 1.72 5.04
N GLU A 34 -16.09 0.66 4.29
CA GLU A 34 -16.88 -0.58 4.27
C GLU A 34 -16.96 -1.22 5.66
N MET A 35 -15.82 -1.32 6.35
CA MET A 35 -15.74 -1.86 7.71
C MET A 35 -16.58 -1.06 8.71
N ASN A 36 -16.62 0.26 8.60
CA ASN A 36 -17.46 1.12 9.46
C ASN A 36 -18.96 0.96 9.18
N ALA A 37 -19.35 0.59 7.96
CA ALA A 37 -20.74 0.35 7.58
C ALA A 37 -21.19 -1.10 7.87
N GLU A 38 -20.24 -2.02 8.05
CA GLU A 38 -20.50 -3.44 8.27
C GLU A 38 -20.79 -3.74 9.75
N SER A 39 -21.80 -4.57 9.99
CA SER A 39 -22.21 -5.00 11.34
C SER A 39 -21.75 -6.42 11.64
N ASN A 40 -21.36 -7.18 10.62
CA ASN A 40 -20.91 -8.55 10.75
C ASN A 40 -19.44 -8.61 11.17
N SER A 41 -19.21 -9.02 12.43
CA SER A 41 -17.86 -9.17 13.01
C SER A 41 -16.88 -10.04 12.21
N THR A 42 -17.36 -11.06 11.50
CA THR A 42 -16.51 -11.92 10.65
C THR A 42 -16.02 -11.16 9.42
N ILE A 43 -16.90 -10.37 8.81
CA ILE A 43 -16.55 -9.53 7.65
C ILE A 43 -15.61 -8.41 8.08
N VAL A 44 -15.90 -7.75 9.21
CA VAL A 44 -15.01 -6.75 9.83
C VAL A 44 -13.61 -7.34 10.04
N SER A 45 -13.50 -8.51 10.68
CA SER A 45 -12.22 -9.18 10.91
C SER A 45 -11.48 -9.50 9.59
N HIS A 46 -12.21 -9.86 8.53
CA HIS A 46 -11.61 -10.10 7.21
C HIS A 46 -11.08 -8.79 6.59
N LEU A 47 -11.84 -7.70 6.69
CA LEU A 47 -11.44 -6.38 6.21
C LEU A 47 -10.22 -5.85 6.97
N GLU A 48 -10.17 -6.03 8.30
CA GLU A 48 -9.01 -5.68 9.13
C GLU A 48 -7.74 -6.42 8.68
N ASN A 49 -7.82 -7.73 8.46
CA ASN A 49 -6.69 -8.53 7.98
C ASN A 49 -6.19 -8.06 6.60
N ARG A 50 -7.10 -7.67 5.70
CA ARG A 50 -6.75 -7.12 4.39
C ARG A 50 -6.05 -5.77 4.53
N ILE A 51 -6.56 -4.89 5.39
CA ILE A 51 -5.96 -3.59 5.67
C ILE A 51 -4.54 -3.76 6.25
N ASP A 52 -4.36 -4.64 7.23
CA ASP A 52 -3.04 -4.90 7.85
C ASP A 52 -2.02 -5.43 6.83
N ALA A 53 -2.42 -6.36 5.95
CA ALA A 53 -1.55 -6.82 4.87
C ALA A 53 -1.14 -5.69 3.91
N MET A 54 -2.10 -4.84 3.51
CA MET A 54 -1.82 -3.69 2.64
C MET A 54 -0.95 -2.62 3.32
N GLU A 55 -1.13 -2.37 4.62
CA GLU A 55 -0.29 -1.46 5.38
C GLU A 55 1.15 -1.99 5.52
N LYS A 56 1.32 -3.31 5.67
CA LYS A 56 2.65 -3.96 5.61
C LYS A 56 3.32 -3.81 4.25
N ASP A 57 2.57 -3.95 3.16
CA ASP A 57 3.10 -3.72 1.81
C ASP A 57 3.49 -2.25 1.59
N LYS A 58 2.66 -1.30 2.04
CA LYS A 58 3.03 0.12 2.04
C LYS A 58 4.32 0.39 2.79
N LYS A 59 4.48 -0.23 3.97
CA LYS A 59 5.72 -0.12 4.76
C LYS A 59 6.92 -0.68 4.01
N ARG A 60 6.80 -1.86 3.38
CA ARG A 60 7.86 -2.44 2.55
C ARG A 60 8.27 -1.52 1.40
N ILE A 61 7.31 -0.90 0.71
CA ILE A 61 7.59 0.03 -0.39
C ILE A 61 8.39 1.25 0.12
N ARG A 62 8.01 1.79 1.29
CA ARG A 62 8.74 2.89 1.93
C ARG A 62 10.15 2.49 2.35
N GLU A 63 10.34 1.25 2.82
CA GLU A 63 11.65 0.69 3.16
C GLU A 63 12.52 0.44 1.91
N MET A 64 11.91 0.07 0.78
CA MET A 64 12.60 -0.09 -0.51
C MET A 64 13.07 1.25 -1.09
N PHE A 65 12.27 2.31 -0.91
CA PHE A 65 12.53 3.66 -1.41
C PHE A 65 12.54 4.70 -0.27
N PRO A 66 13.56 4.71 0.60
CA PRO A 66 13.62 5.63 1.74
C PRO A 66 13.75 7.10 1.32
N ASP A 67 14.26 7.36 0.11
CA ASP A 67 14.37 8.70 -0.48
C ASP A 67 13.05 9.20 -1.09
N MET A 68 11.97 8.43 -0.97
CA MET A 68 10.65 8.82 -1.40
C MET A 68 10.09 9.86 -0.43
N THR A 69 9.91 11.09 -0.91
CA THR A 69 9.37 12.17 -0.07
C THR A 69 7.87 12.04 0.06
N ASP A 70 7.30 12.46 1.18
CA ASP A 70 5.84 12.41 1.37
C ASP A 70 5.10 13.17 0.26
N GLY A 71 5.70 14.18 -0.40
CA GLY A 71 5.10 14.86 -1.56
C GLY A 71 5.03 14.04 -2.86
N GLU A 72 5.81 12.97 -3.03
CA GLU A 72 5.65 12.03 -4.16
C GLU A 72 4.48 11.06 -3.92
N ILE A 73 4.12 10.87 -2.66
CA ILE A 73 3.19 9.85 -2.18
C ILE A 73 1.82 10.46 -1.88
N ASP A 74 1.83 11.67 -1.32
CA ASP A 74 0.68 12.49 -1.00
C ASP A 74 0.24 13.22 -2.26
N ASP A 75 -0.50 12.53 -3.12
CA ASP A 75 -1.27 13.17 -4.19
C ASP A 75 -2.55 13.73 -3.60
N ASN A 76 -2.42 14.65 -2.66
CA ASN A 76 -3.51 15.55 -2.30
C ASN A 76 -3.24 16.91 -2.94
N SER A 77 -3.10 16.90 -4.27
CA SER A 77 -3.20 18.10 -5.10
C SER A 77 -4.40 17.94 -6.03
N GLY A 78 -5.57 18.39 -5.59
CA GLY A 78 -6.72 18.72 -6.45
C GLY A 78 -8.00 17.97 -6.15
#